data_AF-A0A554X6D4-F1
#
_entry.id   AF-A0A554X6D4-F1
#
_cell.length_a   1.000
_cell.length_b   1.000
_cell.length_c   1.000
_cell.angle_alpha   90.00
_cell.angle_beta   90.00
_cell.angle_gamma   90.00
#
_symmetry.space_group_name_H-M   'P 1'
#
loop_
_entity.id
_entity.type
_entity.pdbx_description
1 polymer ?
#
loop_
_entity_poly.entity_id
_entity_poly.type
_entity_poly.pdbx_seq_one_letter_code
_entity_poly.pdbx_strand_id
1 'polypeptide(L)'
;MRWQEWYTPSLPPYGLGWQAQRVRVLGSGAGMEPAPDAVWHVGGYEWTPQAPPLAALHLMASPYVTDYTLCLDEQCRPLRRWLDGATASAQGTATVVPSAAAMAVRLRPCRATAPTPPAANRSD
;
A
#
# COMPACT_ATOMS: atom_id res chain seq x y z
N MET A 1 8.57 -5.30 -19.24
CA MET A 1 9.15 -5.36 -17.87
C MET A 1 8.05 -5.12 -16.85
N ARG A 2 8.05 -5.82 -15.70
CA ARG A 2 7.02 -5.64 -14.66
C ARG A 2 7.58 -5.87 -13.27
N TRP A 3 7.44 -4.87 -12.39
CA TRP A 3 7.76 -4.95 -10.96
C TRP A 3 6.51 -5.27 -10.14
N GLN A 4 6.63 -6.09 -9.12
CA GLN A 4 5.56 -6.44 -8.19
C GLN A 4 6.12 -6.58 -6.78
N GLU A 5 5.35 -6.11 -5.81
CA GLU A 5 5.68 -6.18 -4.39
C GLU A 5 4.47 -6.63 -3.59
N TRP A 6 4.70 -7.43 -2.57
CA TRP A 6 3.68 -7.86 -1.62
C TRP A 6 4.06 -7.38 -0.23
N TYR A 7 3.08 -6.81 0.46
CA TYR A 7 3.25 -6.24 1.80
C TYR A 7 2.23 -6.84 2.77
N THR A 8 2.65 -7.01 4.02
CA THR A 8 1.76 -7.34 5.14
C THR A 8 1.89 -6.26 6.23
N PRO A 9 0.84 -6.00 7.04
CA PRO A 9 0.99 -5.17 8.22
C PRO A 9 2.05 -5.75 9.17
N SER A 10 2.95 -4.88 9.63
CA SER A 10 3.83 -5.11 10.78
C SER A 10 3.20 -4.46 12.00
N LEU A 11 3.18 -5.20 13.12
CA LEU A 11 2.54 -4.82 14.37
C LEU A 11 3.56 -4.84 15.52
N PRO A 12 3.28 -4.15 16.65
CA PRO A 12 4.08 -4.28 17.85
C PRO A 12 4.25 -5.75 18.30
N PRO A 13 5.43 -6.14 18.85
CA PRO A 13 6.58 -5.29 19.18
C PRO A 13 7.53 -5.01 18.00
N TYR A 14 7.28 -5.56 16.80
CA TYR A 14 8.18 -5.50 15.64
C TYR A 14 8.18 -4.15 14.90
N GLY A 15 7.39 -3.17 15.38
CA GLY A 15 7.23 -1.85 14.78
C GLY A 15 5.98 -1.76 13.90
N LEU A 16 5.18 -0.70 14.07
CA LEU A 16 3.97 -0.47 13.28
C LEU A 16 4.32 0.00 11.87
N GLY A 17 3.92 -0.73 10.83
CA GLY A 17 4.22 -0.38 9.45
C GLY A 17 3.83 -1.47 8.43
N TRP A 18 4.46 -1.46 7.27
CA TRP A 18 4.32 -2.45 6.21
C TRP A 18 5.63 -3.23 6.07
N GLN A 19 5.56 -4.55 6.20
CA GLN A 19 6.69 -5.41 5.92
C GLN A 19 6.59 -5.93 4.48
N ALA A 20 7.62 -5.68 3.68
CA ALA A 20 7.76 -6.30 2.36
C ALA A 20 8.04 -7.79 2.53
N GLN A 21 7.21 -8.64 1.91
CA GLN A 21 7.28 -10.09 2.02
C GLN A 21 7.87 -10.74 0.77
N ARG A 22 7.71 -10.09 -0.39
CA ARG A 22 8.16 -10.61 -1.67
C ARG A 22 8.29 -9.49 -2.67
N VAL A 23 9.30 -9.58 -3.53
CA VAL A 23 9.40 -8.80 -4.76
C VAL A 23 9.53 -9.76 -5.94
N ARG A 24 8.91 -9.41 -7.06
CA ARG A 24 9.03 -10.15 -8.32
C ARG A 24 9.23 -9.20 -9.49
N VAL A 25 10.22 -9.49 -10.32
CA VAL A 25 10.53 -8.71 -11.52
C VAL A 25 10.51 -9.59 -12.75
N LEU A 26 9.68 -9.23 -13.73
CA LEU A 26 9.62 -9.86 -15.04
C LEU A 26 10.42 -9.03 -16.05
N GLY A 27 11.51 -9.59 -16.56
CA GLY A 27 12.46 -8.93 -17.47
C GLY A 27 13.55 -8.13 -16.75
N SER A 28 14.50 -7.59 -17.51
CA SER A 28 15.59 -6.75 -17.02
C SER A 28 15.50 -5.37 -17.68
N GLY A 29 15.65 -4.31 -16.90
CA GLY A 29 15.68 -2.93 -17.38
C GLY A 29 16.50 -2.07 -16.42
N ALA A 30 17.02 -0.95 -16.90
CA ALA A 30 17.83 -0.06 -16.09
C ALA A 30 17.03 0.44 -14.86
N GLY A 31 17.62 0.31 -13.67
CA GLY A 31 16.98 0.70 -12.40
C GLY A 31 15.99 -0.33 -11.87
N MET A 32 15.96 -1.53 -12.43
CA MET A 32 15.09 -2.65 -12.05
C MET A 32 15.91 -3.94 -11.89
N GLU A 33 17.15 -3.79 -11.45
CA GLU A 33 18.08 -4.88 -11.23
C GLU A 33 17.60 -5.76 -10.05
N PRO A 34 17.51 -7.09 -10.24
CA PRO A 34 17.20 -8.01 -9.15
C PRO A 34 18.23 -7.92 -8.02
N ALA A 35 17.80 -8.24 -6.80
CA ALA A 35 18.71 -8.36 -5.67
C ALA A 35 19.74 -9.51 -5.88
N PRO A 36 20.93 -9.47 -5.25
CA PRO A 36 21.95 -10.51 -5.42
C PRO A 36 21.50 -11.92 -5.01
N ASP A 37 20.54 -12.00 -4.08
CA ASP A 37 19.92 -13.23 -3.59
C ASP A 37 18.65 -13.62 -4.37
N ALA A 38 18.33 -12.91 -5.46
CA ALA A 38 17.15 -13.20 -6.25
C ALA A 38 17.27 -14.52 -7.03
N VAL A 39 16.20 -15.30 -6.99
CA VAL A 39 16.11 -16.60 -7.65
C VAL A 39 15.25 -16.46 -8.90
N TRP A 40 15.69 -17.04 -10.01
CA TRP A 40 14.88 -17.11 -11.22
C TRP A 40 13.75 -18.15 -11.05
N HIS A 41 12.51 -17.70 -11.16
CA HIS A 41 11.31 -18.51 -10.98
C HIS A 41 10.20 -18.06 -11.94
N VAL A 42 9.67 -19.01 -12.74
CA VAL A 42 8.54 -18.82 -13.67
C VAL A 42 8.67 -17.54 -14.51
N GLY A 43 9.81 -17.39 -15.21
CA GLY A 43 10.01 -16.28 -16.15
C GLY A 43 10.35 -14.92 -15.51
N GLY A 44 10.70 -14.87 -14.23
CA GLY A 44 11.20 -13.66 -13.59
C GLY A 44 12.08 -13.95 -12.38
N TYR A 45 12.65 -12.90 -11.81
CA TYR A 45 13.41 -12.97 -10.57
C TYR A 45 12.51 -12.70 -9.36
N GLU A 46 12.66 -13.49 -8.31
CA GLU A 46 11.92 -13.39 -7.05
C GLU A 46 12.87 -13.37 -5.85
N TRP A 47 12.58 -12.55 -4.85
CA TRP A 47 13.30 -12.51 -3.58
C TRP A 47 12.44 -11.96 -2.43
N THR A 48 12.94 -12.11 -1.20
CA THR A 48 12.34 -11.55 0.02
C THR A 48 13.19 -10.38 0.51
N PRO A 49 12.70 -9.12 0.44
CA PRO A 49 13.48 -7.97 0.88
C PRO A 49 13.83 -8.04 2.37
N GLN A 50 15.11 -7.81 2.69
CA GLN A 50 15.61 -7.70 4.07
C GLN A 50 15.60 -6.23 4.53
N ALA A 51 14.42 -5.59 4.46
CA ALA A 51 14.23 -4.19 4.86
C ALA A 51 13.35 -4.09 6.11
N PRO A 52 13.57 -3.08 6.98
CA PRO A 52 12.71 -2.83 8.13
C PRO A 52 11.29 -2.42 7.68
N PRO A 53 10.27 -2.55 8.56
CA PRO A 53 8.92 -2.13 8.24
C PRO A 53 8.83 -0.65 7.82
N LEU A 54 8.11 -0.39 6.74
CA LEU A 54 7.84 0.95 6.24
C LEU A 54 6.66 1.56 7.00
N ALA A 55 6.84 2.72 7.63
CA ALA A 55 5.75 3.37 8.38
C ALA A 55 4.53 3.72 7.49
N ALA A 56 4.75 3.91 6.19
CA ALA A 56 3.72 4.06 5.17
C ALA A 56 4.27 3.66 3.79
N LEU A 57 3.39 3.23 2.88
CA LEU A 57 3.70 3.14 1.46
C LEU A 57 3.27 4.43 0.78
N HIS A 58 4.17 5.08 0.05
CA HIS A 58 3.88 6.29 -0.73
C HIS A 58 3.95 5.96 -2.21
N LEU A 59 2.80 5.97 -2.87
CA LEU A 59 2.66 5.64 -4.29
C LEU A 59 2.33 6.92 -5.06
N MET A 60 3.21 7.35 -5.96
CA MET A 60 3.02 8.54 -6.78
C MET A 60 2.51 8.19 -8.17
N ALA A 61 1.35 8.68 -8.57
CA ALA A 61 0.86 8.61 -9.94
C ALA A 61 1.50 9.71 -10.80
N SER A 62 1.87 9.37 -12.03
CA SER A 62 2.39 10.32 -13.02
C SER A 62 1.87 9.98 -14.41
N PRO A 63 1.48 10.97 -15.25
CA PRO A 63 1.04 10.76 -16.64
C PRO A 63 2.15 10.37 -17.60
N TYR A 64 3.41 10.46 -17.16
CA TYR A 64 4.57 10.20 -18.01
C TYR A 64 5.08 8.76 -17.89
N VAL A 65 4.57 7.98 -16.94
CA VAL A 65 4.96 6.58 -16.72
C VAL A 65 3.71 5.70 -16.60
N THR A 66 3.91 4.39 -16.73
CA THR A 66 2.82 3.42 -16.53
C THR A 66 2.31 3.52 -15.09
N ASP A 67 0.99 3.50 -14.92
CA ASP A 67 0.36 3.62 -13.59
C ASP A 67 0.60 2.36 -12.74
N TYR A 68 0.58 2.53 -11.41
CA TYR A 68 0.58 1.37 -10.51
C TYR A 68 -0.77 0.67 -10.56
N THR A 69 -0.77 -0.66 -10.41
CA THR A 69 -1.97 -1.40 -10.02
C THR A 69 -1.89 -1.68 -8.54
N LEU A 70 -2.79 -1.09 -7.76
CA LEU A 70 -2.88 -1.31 -6.32
C LEU A 70 -3.99 -2.31 -6.03
N CYS A 71 -3.64 -3.37 -5.30
CA CYS A 71 -4.57 -4.38 -4.81
C CYS A 71 -4.74 -4.24 -3.29
N LEU A 72 -5.97 -3.99 -2.83
CA LEU A 72 -6.36 -3.95 -1.41
C LEU A 72 -7.61 -4.80 -1.24
N ASP A 73 -7.65 -5.69 -0.23
CA ASP A 73 -8.77 -6.60 0.03
C ASP A 73 -9.30 -7.30 -1.23
N GLU A 74 -8.36 -7.89 -1.99
CA GLU A 74 -8.60 -8.55 -3.29
C GLU A 74 -9.12 -7.64 -4.42
N GLN A 75 -9.32 -6.34 -4.18
CA GLN A 75 -9.69 -5.38 -5.20
C GLN A 75 -8.45 -4.75 -5.83
N CYS A 76 -8.15 -5.14 -7.07
CA CYS A 76 -7.07 -4.54 -7.85
C CYS A 76 -7.60 -3.47 -8.80
N ARG A 77 -7.09 -2.24 -8.67
CA ARG A 77 -7.44 -1.11 -9.56
C ARG A 77 -6.21 -0.26 -9.88
N PRO A 78 -6.17 0.44 -11.03
CA PRO A 78 -5.15 1.45 -11.28
C PRO A 78 -5.10 2.49 -10.15
N LEU A 79 -3.90 2.93 -9.75
CA LEU A 79 -3.70 3.85 -8.62
C LEU A 79 -4.55 5.11 -8.74
N ARG A 80 -4.66 5.65 -9.96
CA ARG A 80 -5.49 6.84 -10.23
C ARG A 80 -6.96 6.66 -9.87
N ARG A 81 -7.51 5.44 -10.00
CA ARG A 81 -8.90 5.16 -9.63
C ARG A 81 -9.13 5.24 -8.12
N TRP A 82 -8.08 5.06 -7.32
CA TRP A 82 -8.13 5.27 -5.87
C TRP A 82 -8.06 6.76 -5.50
N LEU A 83 -7.40 7.58 -6.32
CA LEU A 83 -7.35 9.04 -6.14
C LEU A 83 -8.70 9.71 -6.45
N ASP A 84 -9.43 9.20 -7.45
CA ASP A 84 -10.74 9.72 -7.85
C ASP A 84 -11.82 9.56 -6.75
N GLY A 85 -11.62 8.66 -5.78
CA GLY A 85 -12.60 8.29 -4.73
C GLY A 85 -12.24 8.72 -3.31
N ALA A 86 -11.13 9.45 -3.09
CA ALA A 86 -10.66 9.84 -1.76
C ALA A 86 -11.48 10.97 -1.07
N THR A 87 -12.68 11.28 -1.58
CA THR A 87 -13.59 12.33 -1.09
C THR A 87 -14.82 11.82 -0.32
N ALA A 88 -14.74 10.68 0.37
CA ALA A 88 -15.76 10.27 1.36
C ALA A 88 -15.11 9.39 2.45
N SER A 89 -15.25 9.55 3.77
CA SER A 89 -16.16 10.23 4.73
C SER A 89 -15.39 10.31 6.09
N ALA A 90 -15.61 11.18 7.08
CA ALA A 90 -16.84 11.45 7.83
C ALA A 90 -16.79 12.73 8.70
N GLN A 91 -17.93 13.42 8.75
CA GLN A 91 -18.38 14.40 9.76
C GLN A 91 -17.52 15.67 9.94
N GLY A 92 -17.93 16.71 9.21
CA GLY A 92 -17.43 18.08 9.31
C GLY A 92 -17.31 18.64 7.91
N THR A 93 -17.95 19.79 7.64
CA THR A 93 -17.83 20.53 6.38
C THR A 93 -16.36 20.86 6.13
N ALA A 94 -15.67 20.01 5.37
CA ALA A 94 -14.36 20.26 4.84
C ALA A 94 -14.53 20.59 3.35
N THR A 95 -14.31 21.85 3.01
CA THR A 95 -14.15 22.27 1.62
C THR A 95 -12.92 21.55 1.04
N VAL A 96 -13.17 20.56 0.20
CA VAL A 96 -12.09 19.92 -0.56
C VAL A 96 -11.66 20.91 -1.64
N VAL A 97 -10.50 21.54 -1.46
CA VAL A 97 -9.83 22.26 -2.54
C VAL A 97 -9.03 21.23 -3.31
N PRO A 98 -9.36 20.93 -4.59
CA PRO A 98 -8.54 20.05 -5.39
C PRO A 98 -7.19 20.74 -5.61
N SER A 99 -6.14 20.22 -4.96
CA SER A 99 -4.79 20.61 -5.30
C SER A 99 -4.34 19.75 -6.47
N ALA A 100 -3.94 20.39 -7.56
CA ALA A 100 -3.24 19.75 -8.68
C ALA A 100 -1.92 19.04 -8.25
N ALA A 101 -1.52 19.13 -6.98
CA ALA A 101 -0.24 18.65 -6.46
C ALA A 101 -0.27 17.25 -5.83
N ALA A 102 -1.43 16.64 -5.56
CA ALA A 102 -1.48 15.35 -4.86
C ALA A 102 -1.86 14.17 -5.78
N MET A 103 -1.06 13.91 -6.80
CA MET A 103 -1.11 12.62 -7.52
C MET A 103 -0.41 11.53 -6.68
N ALA A 104 -0.76 11.38 -5.40
CA ALA A 104 -0.09 10.45 -4.50
C ALA A 104 -1.07 9.79 -3.52
N VAL A 105 -0.96 8.48 -3.38
CA VAL A 105 -1.66 7.69 -2.36
C VAL A 105 -0.66 7.34 -1.26
N ARG A 106 -1.07 7.51 0.00
CA ARG A 106 -0.31 7.09 1.17
C ARG A 106 -1.07 6.02 1.94
N LEU A 107 -0.54 4.79 1.96
CA LEU A 107 -1.12 3.67 2.69
C LEU A 107 -0.46 3.53 4.06
N ARG A 108 -1.28 3.48 5.12
CA ARG A 108 -0.85 3.15 6.48
C ARG A 108 -1.64 1.94 6.96
N PRO A 109 -1.06 1.06 7.79
CA PRO A 109 -1.84 0.01 8.43
C PRO A 109 -2.95 0.64 9.28
N CYS A 110 -4.17 0.10 9.18
CA CYS A 110 -5.24 0.49 10.08
C CYS A 110 -4.86 0.12 11.52
N ARG A 111 -5.10 1.03 12.47
CA ARG A 111 -5.20 0.59 13.86
C ARG A 111 -6.50 -0.22 13.95
N ALA A 112 -6.43 -1.44 14.44
CA ALA A 112 -7.65 -2.15 14.81
C ALA A 112 -8.36 -1.30 15.88
N THR A 113 -9.52 -0.73 15.54
CA THR A 113 -10.41 -0.19 16.55
C THR A 113 -10.89 -1.37 17.38
N ALA A 114 -10.64 -1.37 18.69
CA ALA A 114 -11.19 -2.38 19.56
C ALA A 114 -12.72 -2.42 19.39
N PRO A 115 -13.36 -3.60 19.36
CA PRO A 115 -14.81 -3.67 19.33
C PRO A 115 -15.37 -2.88 20.53
N THR A 116 -16.29 -1.95 20.26
CA THR A 116 -16.99 -1.22 21.32
C THR A 116 -17.69 -2.25 22.21
N PRO A 117 -17.41 -2.32 23.52
CA PRO A 117 -18.13 -3.23 24.40
C PRO A 117 -19.63 -2.86 24.37
N PRO A 118 -20.55 -3.83 24.39
CA PRO A 118 -21.98 -3.53 24.43
C PRO A 118 -22.28 -2.65 25.64
N ALA A 119 -23.13 -1.64 25.44
CA ALA A 119 -23.53 -0.73 26.51
C ALA A 119 -24.07 -1.53 27.68
N ALA A 120 -23.47 -1.36 28.86
CA ALA A 120 -23.96 -1.98 30.09
C ALA A 120 -25.37 -1.46 30.37
N ASN A 121 -26.35 -2.36 30.37
CA ASN A 121 -27.72 -2.06 30.77
C ASN A 121 -27.71 -1.58 32.23
N ARG A 122 -27.94 -0.28 32.43
CA ARG A 122 -28.19 0.29 33.75
C ARG A 122 -29.64 -0.04 34.08
N SER A 123 -29.85 -1.02 34.97
CA SER A 123 -31.17 -1.32 35.53
C SER A 123 -31.41 -0.33 36.67
N ASP A 124 -32.59 0.33 36.64
CA ASP A 124 -33.15 1.17 37.71
C ASP A 124 -33.31 0.42 39.04
#